data_AF-A0A3B9U5D1-F1
#
_entry.id   AF-A0A3B9U5D1-F1
#
_cell.length_a   1.000
_cell.length_b   1.000
_cell.length_c   1.000
_cell.angle_alpha   90.00
_cell.angle_beta   90.00
_cell.angle_gamma   90.00
#
_symmetry.space_group_name_H-M   'P 1'
#
loop_
_entity.id
_entity.type
_entity.pdbx_description
1 polymer ?
#
loop_
_entity_poly.entity_id
_entity_poly.type
_entity_poly.pdbx_seq_one_letter_code
_entity_poly.pdbx_strand_id
1 'polypeptide(L)'
;MVTSTTKKSAEVASTQQANTNTIGTMDHSSMQSMDSMMASMIANLKSKTGDEFDYTFIEEMILHHEGAIEMAKLALTNANHQELKTMAGEIISAQEKEVNQMKQWQQAWYPAHH
;
A
#
# COMPACT_ATOMS: atom_id res chain seq x y z
N MET A 1 72.79 23.90 4.94
CA MET A 1 72.35 22.66 5.61
C MET A 1 70.92 22.87 6.10
N VAL A 2 69.99 22.07 5.56
CA VAL A 2 68.78 21.46 6.16
C VAL A 2 68.13 22.23 7.34
N THR A 3 66.86 22.65 7.29
CA THR A 3 65.71 21.73 7.37
C THR A 3 64.38 22.43 7.03
N SER A 4 63.63 21.78 6.15
CA SER A 4 62.18 21.91 5.98
C SER A 4 61.46 21.16 7.11
N THR A 5 60.36 21.68 7.65
CA THR A 5 59.21 20.84 8.05
C THR A 5 57.93 21.69 8.14
N THR A 6 56.98 21.34 7.28
CA THR A 6 55.61 21.84 7.18
C THR A 6 54.75 21.38 8.37
N LYS A 7 53.97 22.29 8.96
CA LYS A 7 52.92 21.96 9.94
C LYS A 7 51.73 21.33 9.22
N LYS A 8 51.38 20.10 9.62
CA LYS A 8 50.17 19.38 9.25
C LYS A 8 49.02 19.88 10.14
N SER A 9 48.08 20.63 9.57
CA SER A 9 46.83 21.00 10.26
C SER A 9 45.81 19.88 10.14
N ALA A 10 45.23 19.53 11.28
CA ALA A 10 44.24 18.49 11.47
C ALA A 10 42.87 18.86 10.87
N GLU A 11 42.29 17.87 10.20
CA GLU A 11 40.92 17.38 10.37
C GLU A 11 39.79 18.38 10.64
N VAL A 12 38.96 18.61 9.61
CA VAL A 12 37.52 18.84 9.77
C VAL A 12 36.80 18.04 8.68
N ALA A 13 36.63 16.74 8.91
CA ALA A 13 35.69 15.95 8.13
C ALA A 13 34.30 16.12 8.75
N SER A 14 33.53 17.07 8.21
CA SER A 14 32.10 17.16 8.48
C SER A 14 31.40 15.99 7.79
N THR A 15 31.38 14.83 8.44
CA THR A 15 30.52 13.72 8.05
C THR A 15 29.08 14.12 8.34
N GLN A 16 28.37 14.59 7.31
CA GLN A 16 26.91 14.60 7.32
C GLN A 16 26.45 13.14 7.38
N GLN A 17 26.14 12.70 8.60
CA GLN A 17 25.42 11.47 8.83
C GLN A 17 24.01 11.68 8.27
N ALA A 18 23.77 11.18 7.07
CA ALA A 18 22.43 11.04 6.54
C ALA A 18 21.67 10.07 7.46
N ASN A 19 20.89 10.63 8.39
CA ASN A 19 19.82 9.90 9.05
C ASN A 19 18.77 9.57 7.99
N THR A 20 19.00 8.49 7.25
CA THR A 20 17.93 7.83 6.51
C THR A 20 17.05 7.18 7.56
N ASN A 21 16.01 7.89 8.00
CA ASN A 21 14.85 7.25 8.61
C ASN A 21 14.36 6.21 7.60
N THR A 22 14.70 4.96 7.84
CA THR A 22 14.11 3.81 7.16
C THR A 22 12.65 3.74 7.61
N ILE A 23 11.82 4.63 7.06
CA ILE A 23 10.42 4.32 6.83
C ILE A 23 10.47 3.06 5.99
N GLY A 24 10.02 1.93 6.55
CA GLY A 24 10.11 0.62 5.94
C GLY A 24 9.79 0.73 4.47
N THR A 25 10.79 0.46 3.63
CA THR A 25 10.61 0.40 2.19
C THR A 25 9.63 -0.73 1.95
N MET A 26 8.34 -0.41 1.81
CA MET A 26 7.52 -1.19 0.90
C MET A 26 8.30 -1.15 -0.40
N ASP A 27 8.77 -2.32 -0.83
CA ASP A 27 9.52 -2.45 -2.06
C ASP A 27 8.77 -1.71 -3.18
N HIS A 28 9.47 -0.87 -3.93
CA HIS A 28 8.88 -0.10 -5.02
C HIS A 28 8.18 -1.04 -6.03
N SER A 29 8.64 -2.30 -6.13
CA SER A 29 8.01 -3.36 -6.91
C SER A 29 6.61 -3.76 -6.40
N SER A 30 6.37 -3.72 -5.09
CA SER A 30 5.06 -4.06 -4.49
C SER A 30 4.00 -2.99 -4.79
N MET A 31 4.37 -1.71 -4.73
CA MET A 31 3.48 -0.61 -5.13
C MET A 31 3.18 -0.63 -6.64
N GLN A 32 4.19 -0.91 -7.48
CA GLN A 32 3.97 -1.10 -8.93
C GLN A 32 3.04 -2.28 -9.23
N SER A 33 3.11 -3.35 -8.44
CA SER A 33 2.24 -4.52 -8.61
C SER A 33 0.77 -4.16 -8.32
N MET A 34 0.51 -3.37 -7.28
CA MET A 34 -0.84 -2.86 -6.97
C MET A 34 -1.38 -1.93 -8.07
N ASP A 35 -0.53 -1.04 -8.60
CA ASP A 35 -0.91 -0.15 -9.70
C ASP A 35 -1.27 -0.93 -10.97
N SER A 36 -0.46 -1.94 -11.31
CA SER A 36 -0.75 -2.84 -12.44
C SER A 36 -2.02 -3.67 -12.22
N MET A 37 -2.28 -4.13 -11.00
CA MET A 37 -3.52 -4.82 -10.65
C MET A 37 -4.73 -3.91 -10.88
N MET A 38 -4.69 -2.68 -10.36
CA MET A 38 -5.78 -1.73 -10.54
C MET A 38 -6.01 -1.36 -12.01
N ALA A 39 -4.92 -1.18 -12.79
CA ALA A 39 -5.02 -0.95 -14.22
C ALA A 39 -5.71 -2.12 -14.95
N SER A 40 -5.41 -3.37 -14.56
CA SER A 40 -6.06 -4.57 -15.07
C SER A 40 -7.54 -4.64 -14.70
N MET A 41 -7.91 -4.34 -13.44
CA MET A 41 -9.31 -4.28 -12.99
C MET A 41 -10.11 -3.29 -13.83
N ILE A 42 -9.59 -2.07 -14.01
CA ILE A 42 -10.25 -1.04 -14.83
C ILE A 42 -10.37 -1.50 -16.29
N ALA A 43 -9.36 -2.17 -16.84
CA ALA A 43 -9.42 -2.70 -18.19
C ALA A 43 -10.50 -3.78 -18.34
N ASN A 44 -10.68 -4.66 -17.34
CA ASN A 44 -11.71 -5.70 -17.32
C ASN A 44 -13.13 -5.10 -17.29
N LEU A 45 -13.31 -3.97 -16.62
CA LEU A 45 -14.60 -3.27 -16.52
C LEU A 45 -14.99 -2.50 -17.79
N LYS A 46 -14.01 -2.01 -18.57
CA LYS A 46 -14.25 -1.06 -19.68
C LYS A 46 -15.20 -1.56 -20.76
N SER A 47 -15.25 -2.87 -21.02
CA SER A 47 -16.12 -3.46 -22.04
C SER A 47 -17.45 -3.99 -21.49
N LYS A 48 -17.65 -3.96 -20.17
CA LYS A 48 -18.80 -4.55 -19.51
C LYS A 48 -19.87 -3.49 -19.26
N THR A 49 -21.13 -3.91 -19.28
CA THR A 49 -22.28 -3.03 -19.01
C THR A 49 -23.38 -3.78 -18.26
N GLY A 50 -24.29 -3.04 -17.60
CA GLY A 50 -25.42 -3.62 -16.87
C GLY A 50 -24.98 -4.63 -15.81
N ASP A 51 -25.73 -5.72 -15.68
CA ASP A 51 -25.49 -6.76 -14.68
C ASP A 51 -24.08 -7.36 -14.74
N GLU A 52 -23.50 -7.50 -15.93
CA GLU A 52 -22.13 -8.01 -16.08
C GLU A 52 -21.09 -7.04 -15.52
N PHE A 53 -21.32 -5.73 -15.71
CA PHE A 53 -20.48 -4.69 -15.12
C PHE A 53 -20.59 -4.72 -13.60
N ASP A 54 -21.80 -4.70 -13.06
CA ASP A 54 -22.04 -4.64 -11.62
C ASP A 54 -21.47 -5.87 -10.91
N TYR A 55 -21.68 -7.08 -11.46
CA TYR A 55 -21.10 -8.31 -10.93
C TYR A 55 -19.57 -8.26 -10.90
N THR A 56 -18.95 -7.91 -12.04
CA THR A 56 -17.49 -7.84 -12.16
C THR A 56 -16.92 -6.75 -11.26
N PHE A 57 -17.58 -5.59 -11.18
CA PHE A 57 -17.17 -4.50 -10.30
C PHE A 57 -17.15 -4.96 -8.84
N ILE A 58 -18.19 -5.66 -8.40
CA ILE A 58 -18.26 -6.18 -7.04
C ILE A 58 -17.15 -7.20 -6.77
N GLU A 59 -16.89 -8.14 -7.69
CA GLU A 59 -15.79 -9.12 -7.55
C GLU A 59 -14.42 -8.44 -7.42
N GLU A 60 -14.11 -7.53 -8.34
CA GLU A 60 -12.82 -6.82 -8.35
C GLU A 60 -12.66 -5.93 -7.11
N MET A 61 -13.75 -5.30 -6.65
CA MET A 61 -13.70 -4.42 -5.49
C MET A 61 -13.57 -5.17 -4.17
N ILE A 62 -14.13 -6.39 -4.07
CA ILE A 62 -13.86 -7.30 -2.94
C ILE A 62 -12.36 -7.62 -2.88
N LEU A 63 -11.75 -8.03 -3.99
CA LEU A 63 -10.31 -8.35 -4.05
C LEU A 63 -9.44 -7.14 -3.70
N HIS A 64 -9.77 -5.97 -4.23
CA HIS A 64 -9.09 -4.72 -3.90
C HIS A 64 -9.14 -4.41 -2.40
N HIS A 65 -10.31 -4.56 -1.77
CA HIS A 65 -10.48 -4.28 -0.35
C HIS A 65 -9.78 -5.32 0.53
N GLU A 66 -9.81 -6.60 0.15
CA GLU A 66 -9.07 -7.65 0.87
C GLU A 66 -7.56 -7.37 0.87
N GLY A 67 -6.99 -6.94 -0.27
CA GLY A 67 -5.59 -6.50 -0.34
C GLY A 67 -5.29 -5.26 0.52
N ALA A 68 -6.18 -4.26 0.52
CA ALA A 68 -6.01 -3.07 1.35
C ALA A 68 -6.13 -3.36 2.86
N ILE A 69 -6.99 -4.29 3.27
CA ILE A 69 -7.08 -4.78 4.65
C ILE A 69 -5.77 -5.46 5.07
N GLU A 70 -5.18 -6.30 4.22
CA GLU A 70 -3.88 -6.92 4.50
C GLU A 70 -2.78 -5.88 4.69
N MET A 71 -2.72 -4.87 3.81
CA MET A 71 -1.76 -3.78 3.92
C MET A 71 -1.98 -2.93 5.17
N ALA A 72 -3.23 -2.67 5.56
CA ALA A 72 -3.55 -1.97 6.79
C ALA A 72 -3.16 -2.79 8.04
N LYS A 73 -3.32 -4.12 8.01
CA LYS A 73 -2.84 -5.01 9.09
C LYS A 73 -1.32 -4.92 9.24
N LEU A 74 -0.57 -4.87 8.14
CA LEU A 74 0.88 -4.62 8.18
C LEU A 74 1.22 -3.23 8.73
N ALA A 75 0.43 -2.21 8.40
CA ALA A 75 0.64 -0.86 8.94
C ALA A 75 0.41 -0.82 10.47
N LEU A 76 -0.59 -1.54 11.00
CA LEU A 76 -0.82 -1.65 12.45
C LEU A 76 0.41 -2.20 13.19
N THR A 77 1.08 -3.20 12.63
CA THR A 77 2.24 -3.84 13.26
C THR A 77 3.52 -3.04 13.08
N ASN A 78 3.71 -2.41 11.92
CA ASN A 78 4.99 -1.84 11.52
C ASN A 78 5.09 -0.31 11.68
N ALA A 79 3.97 0.41 11.79
CA ALA A 79 4.01 1.87 11.91
C ALA A 79 4.56 2.30 13.29
N ASN A 80 5.38 3.35 13.29
CA ASN A 80 5.88 3.97 14.52
C ASN A 80 4.93 5.06 15.05
N HIS A 81 4.21 5.74 14.15
CA HIS A 81 3.33 6.84 14.48
C HIS A 81 1.93 6.34 14.84
N GLN A 82 1.37 6.83 15.95
CA GLN A 82 0.08 6.38 16.45
C GLN A 82 -1.06 6.76 15.50
N GLU A 83 -0.94 7.91 14.84
CA GLU A 83 -1.91 8.40 13.84
C GLU A 83 -2.06 7.41 12.68
N LEU A 84 -0.94 6.83 12.23
CA LEU A 84 -0.94 5.82 11.17
C LEU A 84 -1.56 4.50 11.62
N LYS A 85 -1.38 4.10 12.88
CA LYS A 85 -2.05 2.93 13.44
C LYS A 85 -3.56 3.14 13.56
N THR A 86 -3.98 4.33 14.01
CA THR A 86 -5.39 4.69 14.08
C THR A 86 -6.03 4.62 12.70
N MET A 87 -5.42 5.28 11.70
CA MET A 87 -5.87 5.23 10.31
C MET A 87 -5.95 3.79 9.77
N ALA A 88 -4.95 2.95 10.06
CA ALA A 88 -4.97 1.55 9.64
C ALA A 88 -6.13 0.77 10.28
N GLY A 89 -6.43 1.00 11.56
CA GLY A 89 -7.59 0.41 12.22
C GLY A 89 -8.92 0.85 11.61
N GLU A 90 -9.05 2.14 11.26
CA GLU A 90 -10.23 2.69 10.58
C GLU A 90 -10.42 2.08 9.19
N ILE A 91 -9.34 1.94 8.41
CA ILE A 91 -9.36 1.29 7.09
C ILE A 91 -9.86 -0.15 7.20
N ILE A 92 -9.31 -0.94 8.14
CA ILE A 92 -9.73 -2.34 8.34
C ILE A 92 -11.22 -2.40 8.67
N SER A 93 -11.67 -1.61 9.65
CA SER A 93 -13.07 -1.64 10.08
C SER A 93 -14.04 -1.21 8.97
N ALA A 94 -13.69 -0.20 8.18
CA ALA A 94 -14.53 0.27 7.10
C ALA A 94 -14.60 -0.76 5.96
N GLN A 95 -13.44 -1.25 5.53
CA GLN A 95 -13.37 -2.12 4.36
C GLN A 95 -13.89 -3.54 4.64
N GLU A 96 -13.74 -4.06 5.87
CA GLU A 96 -14.39 -5.33 6.25
C GLU A 96 -15.92 -5.22 6.18
N LYS A 97 -16.48 -4.06 6.55
CA LYS A 97 -17.92 -3.80 6.40
C LYS A 97 -18.32 -3.74 4.93
N GLU A 98 -17.55 -3.07 4.09
CA GLU A 98 -17.83 -2.95 2.65
C GLU A 98 -17.71 -4.30 1.93
N VAL A 99 -16.71 -5.12 2.26
CA VAL A 99 -16.58 -6.50 1.75
C VAL A 99 -17.82 -7.33 2.09
N ASN A 100 -18.28 -7.26 3.34
CA ASN A 100 -19.48 -7.99 3.76
C ASN A 100 -20.72 -7.49 3.01
N GLN A 101 -20.86 -6.18 2.81
CA GLN A 101 -21.96 -5.60 2.06
C GLN A 101 -21.97 -6.05 0.60
N MET A 102 -20.80 -6.06 -0.04
CA MET A 102 -20.61 -6.52 -1.41
C MET A 102 -20.92 -8.02 -1.57
N LYS A 103 -20.46 -8.86 -0.64
CA LYS A 103 -20.80 -10.29 -0.61
C LYS A 103 -22.31 -10.52 -0.49
N GLN A 104 -23.02 -9.68 0.29
CA GLN A 104 -24.48 -9.72 0.37
C GLN A 104 -25.14 -9.31 -0.95
N TRP A 105 -24.63 -8.30 -1.65
CA TRP A 105 -25.14 -7.92 -2.96
C TRP A 105 -24.95 -9.01 -4.00
N GLN A 106 -23.80 -9.70 -4.03
CA GLN A 106 -23.60 -10.85 -4.93
C GLN A 106 -24.66 -11.92 -4.72
N GLN A 107 -24.93 -12.29 -3.46
CA GLN A 107 -25.94 -13.30 -3.12
C GLN A 107 -27.36 -12.84 -3.48
N ALA A 108 -27.67 -11.57 -3.23
CA ALA A 108 -29.02 -11.04 -3.42
C ALA A 108 -29.35 -10.77 -4.90
N TRP A 109 -28.37 -10.30 -5.68
CA TRP A 109 -28.58 -9.86 -7.07
C TRP A 109 -28.20 -10.94 -8.08
N TYR A 110 -27.24 -11.81 -7.75
CA TYR A 110 -26.68 -12.82 -8.67
C TYR A 110 -26.65 -14.25 -8.07
N PRO A 111 -27.78 -14.79 -7.57
CA PRO A 111 -27.82 -16.05 -6.84
C PRO A 111 -27.40 -17.29 -7.67
N ALA A 112 -27.34 -17.18 -9.00
CA ALA A 112 -26.94 -18.25 -9.92
C ALA A 112 -25.44 -18.22 -10.30
N HIS A 113 -24.63 -17.35 -9.69
CA HIS A 113 -23.19 -17.22 -9.95
C HIS A 113 -22.34 -17.75 -8.78
N HIS A 114 -22.90 -18.64 -7.96
CA HIS A 114 -22.22 -19.35 -6.88
C HIS A 114 -21.77 -20.76 -7.28
#